data_AF-A0A1F8LKY4-F1
#
_entry.id   AF-A0A1F8LKY4-F1
#
_cell.length_a   1.000
_cell.length_b   1.000
_cell.length_c   1.000
_cell.angle_alpha   90.00
_cell.angle_beta   90.00
_cell.angle_gamma   90.00
#
_symmetry.space_group_name_H-M   'P 1'
#
loop_
_entity.id
_entity.type
_entity.pdbx_description
1 polymer ?
#
loop_
_entity_poly.entity_id
_entity_poly.type
_entity_poly.pdbx_seq_one_letter_code
_entity_poly.pdbx_strand_id
1 'polypeptide(L)'
;MVRGIVESRRIIAGLALLGLLGALLWAASEGPLGGPRTSPTPTPTVGASSTATPTVGASVTATPTAGPTSLPVDQAIAPVSRSSPNPEAAEVIRLCLNETIPIERIERMGLVPSARDLPRYVPLTGREPWIKTDEPAWVVQFRGEIPMLLSGEVWTDPICLVIGGEPGYVGTGPVRNLTTGALHTPEPPASPPDRALPTLAP
;
A
#
# COMPACT_ATOMS: atom_id res chain seq x y z
N MET A 1 6.18 4.40 -42.96
CA MET A 1 5.90 5.81 -43.32
C MET A 1 4.40 5.99 -43.55
N VAL A 2 3.67 6.43 -42.52
CA VAL A 2 2.41 7.18 -42.65
C VAL A 2 2.36 8.11 -41.44
N ARG A 3 2.43 9.41 -41.70
CA ARG A 3 2.23 10.50 -40.73
C ARG A 3 0.74 10.62 -40.43
N GLY A 4 0.37 10.83 -39.16
CA GLY A 4 -1.02 10.97 -38.75
C GLY A 4 -1.20 11.74 -37.44
N ILE A 5 -1.04 13.06 -37.54
CA ILE A 5 -1.89 14.09 -36.91
C ILE A 5 -1.87 14.22 -35.37
N VAL A 6 -1.14 15.27 -34.99
CA VAL A 6 -1.24 16.13 -33.81
C VAL A 6 -2.69 16.57 -33.53
N GLU A 7 -2.94 16.98 -32.28
CA GLU A 7 -4.06 17.81 -31.79
C GLU A 7 -5.33 17.12 -31.26
N SER A 8 -5.44 17.08 -29.92
CA SER A 8 -6.68 17.49 -29.26
C SER A 8 -6.43 18.05 -27.85
N ARG A 9 -6.21 19.37 -27.85
CA ARG A 9 -6.92 20.40 -27.07
C ARG A 9 -6.91 20.32 -25.54
N ARG A 10 -6.02 21.16 -25.01
CA ARG A 10 -6.23 22.06 -23.87
C ARG A 10 -7.65 22.65 -23.83
N ILE A 11 -8.40 22.36 -22.78
CA ILE A 11 -9.53 23.13 -22.23
C ILE A 11 -9.44 22.79 -20.73
N ILE A 12 -9.21 23.67 -19.76
CA ILE A 12 -9.97 24.86 -19.37
C ILE A 12 -9.01 25.73 -18.54
N ALA A 13 -8.73 26.95 -19.02
CA ALA A 13 -8.23 28.05 -18.20
C ALA A 13 -9.22 29.20 -18.35
N GLY A 14 -9.68 29.76 -17.22
CA GLY A 14 -10.34 31.05 -17.19
C GLY A 14 -11.83 31.04 -16.84
N LEU A 15 -12.13 31.05 -15.54
CA LEU A 15 -13.27 31.79 -15.01
C LEU A 15 -12.79 32.51 -13.75
N ALA A 16 -12.39 33.76 -13.96
CA ALA A 16 -12.02 34.70 -12.94
C ALA A 16 -13.26 35.42 -12.39
N LEU A 17 -13.13 35.88 -11.14
CA LEU A 17 -13.89 36.96 -10.50
C LEU A 17 -15.41 36.78 -10.36
N LEU A 18 -15.88 36.46 -9.15
CA LEU A 18 -16.96 37.19 -8.47
C LEU A 18 -17.12 36.65 -7.04
N GLY A 19 -16.94 37.49 -6.01
CA GLY A 19 -17.29 37.13 -4.63
C GLY A 19 -16.50 37.81 -3.52
N LEU A 20 -16.41 39.14 -3.55
CA LEU A 20 -16.13 39.95 -2.34
C LEU A 20 -17.34 39.88 -1.38
N LEU A 21 -17.08 40.09 -0.08
CA LEU A 21 -17.99 40.24 1.06
C LEU A 21 -18.38 38.96 1.84
N GLY A 22 -17.76 38.80 3.01
CA GLY A 22 -18.16 37.90 4.08
C GLY A 22 -17.43 38.24 5.37
N ALA A 23 -17.58 39.49 5.82
CA ALA A 23 -17.00 40.02 7.03
C ALA A 23 -17.69 39.48 8.29
N LEU A 24 -16.87 39.21 9.31
CA LEU A 24 -17.09 39.52 10.73
C LEU A 24 -18.19 38.77 11.53
N LEU A 25 -17.83 38.52 12.80
CA LEU A 25 -18.60 37.93 13.93
C LEU A 25 -18.71 36.39 13.85
N TRP A 26 -18.36 35.61 14.87
CA TRP A 26 -18.73 35.77 16.27
C TRP A 26 -17.96 34.78 17.18
N ALA A 27 -17.71 35.22 18.42
CA ALA A 27 -17.72 34.47 19.68
C ALA A 27 -16.54 33.56 20.08
N ALA A 28 -15.84 34.04 21.11
CA ALA A 28 -15.24 33.27 22.18
C ALA A 28 -16.21 32.22 22.79
N SER A 29 -15.67 31.10 23.24
CA SER A 29 -16.21 30.34 24.37
C SER A 29 -15.06 29.67 25.12
N GLU A 30 -14.88 30.11 26.36
CA GLU A 30 -13.97 29.54 27.35
C GLU A 30 -14.65 28.38 28.11
N GLY A 31 -13.84 27.37 28.47
CA GLY A 31 -14.05 26.45 29.60
C GLY A 31 -14.73 25.10 29.30
N PRO A 32 -14.56 24.06 30.15
CA PRO A 32 -13.97 24.06 31.49
C PRO A 32 -12.85 23.04 31.75
N LEU A 33 -12.19 23.23 32.91
CA LEU A 33 -11.31 22.28 33.60
C LEU A 33 -11.99 20.92 33.82
N GLY A 34 -11.35 19.84 33.36
CA GLY A 34 -11.71 18.45 33.65
C GLY A 34 -10.55 17.74 34.36
N GLY A 35 -10.79 17.25 35.57
CA GLY A 35 -9.80 16.84 36.56
C GLY A 35 -8.92 15.62 36.24
N PRO A 36 -7.87 15.39 37.06
CA PRO A 36 -7.01 14.21 36.95
C PRO A 36 -7.76 12.97 37.48
N ARG A 37 -7.93 11.96 36.61
CA ARG A 37 -8.42 10.64 37.01
C ARG A 37 -7.23 9.75 37.30
N THR A 38 -7.07 9.40 38.57
CA THR A 38 -6.10 8.42 39.07
C THR A 38 -6.42 7.05 38.50
N SER A 39 -5.41 6.39 37.92
CA SER A 39 -5.50 5.02 37.44
C SER A 39 -5.07 4.07 38.58
N PRO A 40 -5.89 3.07 38.97
CA PRO A 40 -5.48 2.08 39.96
C PRO A 40 -4.51 1.06 39.37
N THR A 41 -3.44 0.80 40.12
CA THR A 41 -2.46 -0.27 39.95
C THR A 41 -3.13 -1.65 39.97
N PRO A 42 -2.95 -2.51 38.95
CA PRO A 42 -3.33 -3.91 39.06
C PRO A 42 -2.30 -4.70 39.90
N THR A 43 -2.81 -5.40 40.92
CA THR A 43 -2.13 -6.38 41.77
C THR A 43 -1.63 -7.58 40.96
N PRO A 44 -0.42 -8.11 41.21
CA PRO A 44 0.04 -9.35 40.59
C PRO A 44 -0.74 -10.56 41.14
N THR A 45 -1.30 -11.35 40.23
CA THR A 45 -1.93 -12.65 40.54
C THR A 45 -0.84 -13.71 40.69
N VAL A 46 -0.76 -14.29 41.88
CA VAL A 46 0.08 -15.45 42.18
C VAL A 46 -0.74 -16.73 42.01
N GLY A 47 -0.20 -17.69 41.26
CA GLY A 47 -0.41 -19.11 41.54
C GLY A 47 -1.15 -19.91 40.45
N ALA A 48 -0.41 -20.77 39.76
CA ALA A 48 -0.68 -22.21 39.72
C ALA A 48 0.45 -22.92 38.97
N SER A 49 1.25 -23.71 39.71
CA SER A 49 2.15 -24.71 39.12
C SER A 49 1.31 -25.84 38.53
N SER A 50 1.47 -26.12 37.24
CA SER A 50 0.95 -27.35 36.63
C SER A 50 2.12 -28.26 36.26
N THR A 51 2.16 -29.38 36.97
CA THR A 51 3.02 -30.54 36.75
C THR A 51 2.87 -31.06 35.32
N ALA A 52 3.94 -30.99 34.53
CA ALA A 52 3.98 -31.60 33.21
C ALA A 52 4.22 -33.11 33.31
N THR A 53 3.31 -33.89 32.73
CA THR A 53 3.45 -35.33 32.51
C THR A 53 4.22 -35.57 31.21
N PRO A 54 5.33 -36.32 31.18
CA PRO A 54 6.04 -36.63 29.95
C PRO A 54 5.23 -37.63 29.11
N THR A 55 4.68 -37.19 27.98
CA THR A 55 4.10 -38.09 26.98
C THR A 55 5.16 -38.46 25.95
N VAL A 56 5.38 -39.77 25.84
CA VAL A 56 6.32 -40.43 24.93
C VAL A 56 5.77 -40.42 23.50
N GLY A 57 6.61 -39.98 22.56
CA GLY A 57 6.80 -40.60 21.24
C GLY A 57 5.65 -40.54 20.23
N ALA A 58 5.69 -39.51 19.38
CA ALA A 58 5.29 -39.65 17.98
C ALA A 58 6.30 -38.89 17.12
N SER A 59 7.23 -39.60 16.47
CA SER A 59 8.06 -39.04 15.40
C SER A 59 7.17 -38.73 14.21
N VAL A 60 6.58 -37.54 14.22
CA VAL A 60 5.94 -36.96 13.05
C VAL A 60 7.08 -36.66 12.08
N THR A 61 7.13 -37.41 10.97
CA THR A 61 8.00 -37.07 9.84
C THR A 61 7.52 -35.71 9.33
N ALA A 62 8.20 -34.65 9.73
CA ALA A 62 7.93 -33.31 9.25
C ALA A 62 8.18 -33.31 7.74
N THR A 63 7.09 -33.24 6.96
CA THR A 63 7.20 -32.93 5.54
C THR A 63 7.85 -31.56 5.47
N PRO A 64 8.99 -31.38 4.77
CA PRO A 64 9.61 -30.08 4.66
C PRO A 64 8.61 -29.14 3.98
N THR A 65 8.02 -28.23 4.75
CA THR A 65 7.30 -27.08 4.22
C THR A 65 8.29 -26.33 3.34
N ALA A 66 8.08 -26.37 2.02
CA ALA A 66 8.86 -25.59 1.08
C ALA A 66 8.85 -24.14 1.59
N GLY A 67 10.04 -23.62 1.91
CA GLY A 67 10.18 -22.23 2.33
C GLY A 67 9.62 -21.28 1.27
N PRO A 68 9.33 -20.02 1.64
CA PRO A 68 8.90 -19.03 0.66
C PRO A 68 9.94 -18.98 -0.46
N THR A 69 9.54 -19.38 -1.66
CA THR A 69 10.42 -19.31 -2.83
C THR A 69 10.59 -17.84 -3.14
N SER A 70 11.73 -17.26 -2.76
CA SER A 70 12.05 -15.87 -3.08
C SER A 70 12.16 -15.75 -4.60
N LEU A 71 11.28 -14.97 -5.22
CA LEU A 71 11.40 -14.66 -6.65
C LEU A 71 12.73 -13.97 -6.93
N PRO A 72 13.35 -14.23 -8.08
CA PRO A 72 14.59 -13.56 -8.46
C PRO A 72 14.36 -12.05 -8.56
N VAL A 73 15.24 -11.26 -7.93
CA VAL A 73 15.20 -9.80 -8.01
C VAL A 73 15.74 -9.35 -9.36
N ASP A 74 14.98 -8.51 -10.04
CA ASP A 74 15.38 -7.95 -11.32
C ASP A 74 16.49 -6.90 -11.16
N GLN A 75 17.70 -7.26 -11.59
CA GLN A 75 18.89 -6.41 -11.47
C GLN A 75 18.85 -5.20 -12.41
N ALA A 76 17.94 -5.17 -13.39
CA ALA A 76 17.77 -4.02 -14.27
C ALA A 76 17.01 -2.87 -13.58
N ILE A 77 16.29 -3.14 -12.50
CA ILE A 77 15.53 -2.14 -11.74
C ILE A 77 16.41 -1.62 -10.61
N ALA A 78 16.75 -0.34 -10.68
CA ALA A 78 17.57 0.31 -9.65
C ALA A 78 16.82 0.40 -8.31
N PRO A 79 17.46 0.09 -7.16
CA PRO A 79 16.86 0.30 -5.85
C PRO A 79 16.60 1.78 -5.57
N VAL A 80 15.48 2.07 -4.89
CA VAL A 80 15.14 3.41 -4.39
C VAL A 80 15.69 3.58 -2.99
N SER A 81 16.39 4.68 -2.69
CA SER A 81 16.81 5.00 -1.31
C SER A 81 15.61 5.44 -0.48
N ARG A 82 15.51 4.88 0.72
CA ARG A 82 14.49 5.22 1.72
C ARG A 82 14.75 6.59 2.34
N SER A 83 16.02 6.93 2.58
CA SER A 83 16.41 8.20 3.22
C SER A 83 16.60 9.34 2.23
N SER A 84 16.93 9.05 0.97
CA SER A 84 17.14 10.05 -0.07
C SER A 84 16.60 9.59 -1.44
N PRO A 85 15.27 9.42 -1.58
CA PRO A 85 14.69 9.09 -2.87
C PRO A 85 14.97 10.21 -3.87
N ASN A 86 15.17 9.85 -5.14
CA ASN A 86 15.22 10.85 -6.21
C ASN A 86 13.85 11.58 -6.32
N PRO A 87 13.77 12.75 -6.98
CA PRO A 87 12.54 13.55 -7.00
C PRO A 87 11.31 12.81 -7.54
N GLU A 88 11.50 11.95 -8.55
CA GLU A 88 10.41 11.17 -9.14
C GLU A 88 9.89 10.10 -8.16
N ALA A 89 10.80 9.34 -7.54
CA ALA A 89 10.47 8.36 -6.52
C ALA A 89 9.82 9.00 -5.29
N ALA A 90 10.28 10.19 -4.89
CA ALA A 90 9.71 10.94 -3.78
C ALA A 90 8.24 11.32 -4.06
N GLU A 91 7.93 11.74 -5.28
CA GLU A 91 6.56 12.05 -5.69
C GLU A 91 5.67 10.80 -5.71
N VAL A 92 6.18 9.67 -6.20
CA VAL A 92 5.46 8.38 -6.17
C VAL A 92 5.17 7.93 -4.74
N ILE A 93 6.15 8.04 -3.85
CA ILE A 93 5.97 7.75 -2.41
C ILE A 93 4.87 8.66 -1.85
N ARG A 94 4.89 9.96 -2.16
CA ARG A 94 3.86 10.90 -1.72
C ARG A 94 2.47 10.50 -2.21
N LEU A 95 2.33 10.14 -3.49
CA LEU A 95 1.07 9.70 -4.09
C LEU A 95 0.54 8.41 -3.46
N CYS A 96 1.42 7.43 -3.18
CA CYS A 96 1.02 6.12 -2.68
C CYS A 96 0.82 6.03 -1.15
N LEU A 97 1.38 6.95 -0.36
CA LEU A 97 1.25 6.91 1.10
C LEU A 97 0.01 7.66 1.64
N ASN A 98 -0.51 8.62 0.87
CA ASN A 98 -1.69 9.43 1.23
C ASN A 98 -1.68 9.90 2.71
N GLU A 99 -0.52 10.38 3.17
CA GLU A 99 -0.19 10.89 4.52
C GLU A 99 -0.39 9.95 5.73
N THR A 100 -1.11 8.85 5.55
CA THR A 100 -1.54 7.95 6.63
C THR A 100 -0.72 6.66 6.70
N ILE A 101 -0.09 6.29 5.59
CA ILE A 101 0.74 5.09 5.50
C ILE A 101 2.19 5.52 5.73
N PRO A 102 2.90 4.97 6.74
CA PRO A 102 4.29 5.33 6.98
C PRO A 102 5.20 4.59 5.97
N ILE A 103 6.32 5.21 5.59
CA ILE A 103 7.23 4.70 4.54
C ILE A 103 7.81 3.31 4.88
N GLU A 104 7.87 2.95 6.15
CA GLU A 104 8.32 1.65 6.67
C GLU A 104 7.42 0.49 6.21
N ARG A 105 6.20 0.80 5.74
CA ARG A 105 5.30 -0.19 5.14
C ARG A 105 5.70 -0.57 3.72
N ILE A 106 6.54 0.22 3.05
CA ILE A 106 7.03 -0.11 1.71
C ILE A 106 8.10 -1.20 1.83
N GLU A 107 7.79 -2.39 1.34
CA GLU A 107 8.72 -3.51 1.29
C GLU A 107 9.62 -3.43 0.05
N ARG A 108 9.01 -3.16 -1.12
CA ARG A 108 9.69 -3.12 -2.40
C ARG A 108 9.18 -1.98 -3.25
N MET A 109 10.08 -1.38 -4.03
CA MET A 109 9.73 -0.28 -4.93
C MET A 109 10.66 -0.27 -6.13
N GLY A 110 10.12 0.06 -7.29
CA GLY A 110 10.94 0.24 -8.49
C GLY A 110 10.15 0.81 -9.66
N LEU A 111 10.89 1.34 -10.63
CA LEU A 111 10.38 1.79 -11.91
C LEU A 111 10.49 0.65 -12.92
N VAL A 112 9.34 0.20 -13.42
CA VAL A 112 9.24 -0.77 -14.52
C VAL A 112 9.18 0.02 -15.83
N PRO A 113 10.04 -0.26 -16.83
CA PRO A 113 10.11 0.54 -18.05
C PRO A 113 8.82 0.59 -18.88
N SER A 114 7.99 -0.45 -18.79
CA SER A 114 6.70 -0.54 -19.49
C SER A 114 5.62 -1.14 -18.59
N ALA A 115 4.44 -0.51 -18.56
CA ALA A 115 3.29 -1.00 -17.83
C ALA A 115 2.84 -2.41 -18.28
N ARG A 116 3.13 -2.80 -19.54
CA ARG A 116 2.88 -4.16 -20.04
C ARG A 116 3.66 -5.25 -19.32
N ASP A 117 4.80 -4.91 -18.73
CA ASP A 117 5.64 -5.86 -18.00
C ASP A 117 5.22 -6.02 -16.54
N LEU A 118 4.24 -5.23 -16.04
CA LEU A 118 3.77 -5.30 -14.66
C LEU A 118 3.35 -6.70 -14.18
N PRO A 119 2.69 -7.57 -14.98
CA PRO A 119 2.35 -8.93 -14.55
C PRO A 119 3.55 -9.79 -14.13
N ARG A 120 4.77 -9.42 -14.51
CA ARG A 120 6.00 -10.09 -14.07
C ARG A 120 6.36 -9.82 -12.61
N TYR A 121 5.89 -8.69 -12.07
CA TYR A 121 6.25 -8.19 -10.74
C TYR A 121 5.07 -8.13 -9.78
N VAL A 122 3.84 -8.11 -10.31
CA VAL A 122 2.59 -7.83 -9.57
C VAL A 122 1.54 -8.88 -9.94
N PRO A 123 0.82 -9.48 -8.97
CA PRO A 123 -0.21 -10.47 -9.23
C PRO A 123 -1.49 -9.80 -9.77
N LEU A 124 -1.53 -9.56 -11.08
CA LEU A 124 -2.63 -8.90 -11.77
C LEU A 124 -3.64 -9.89 -12.36
N THR A 125 -4.91 -9.47 -12.50
CA THR A 125 -5.99 -10.30 -13.07
C THR A 125 -5.97 -10.34 -14.59
N GLY A 126 -5.22 -9.45 -15.24
CA GLY A 126 -5.14 -9.32 -16.70
C GLY A 126 -6.28 -8.50 -17.32
N ARG A 127 -7.19 -7.97 -16.49
CA ARG A 127 -8.33 -7.14 -16.94
C ARG A 127 -8.08 -5.65 -16.74
N GLU A 128 -6.98 -5.29 -16.08
CA GLU A 128 -6.61 -3.92 -15.81
C GLU A 128 -6.38 -3.18 -17.15
N PRO A 129 -7.14 -2.12 -17.49
CA PRO A 129 -6.97 -1.43 -18.76
C PRO A 129 -5.67 -0.62 -18.83
N TRP A 130 -5.20 -0.11 -17.69
CA TRP A 130 -4.02 0.76 -17.58
C TRP A 130 -2.69 0.06 -17.83
N ILE A 131 -2.63 -1.28 -17.78
CA ILE A 131 -1.39 -2.03 -18.06
C ILE A 131 -1.16 -2.29 -19.55
N LYS A 132 -2.07 -1.82 -20.42
CA LYS A 132 -1.97 -2.02 -21.88
C LYS A 132 -1.12 -0.97 -22.60
N THR A 133 -0.57 0.01 -21.86
CA THR A 133 0.27 1.09 -22.37
C THR A 133 1.75 0.70 -22.33
N ASP A 134 2.58 1.36 -23.13
CA ASP A 134 4.04 1.25 -23.06
C ASP A 134 4.66 2.32 -22.15
N GLU A 135 3.84 2.98 -21.32
CA GLU A 135 4.33 4.01 -20.40
C GLU A 135 5.10 3.36 -19.23
N PRO A 136 6.14 4.02 -18.69
CA PRO A 136 6.78 3.59 -17.47
C PRO A 136 5.78 3.50 -16.31
N ALA A 137 5.97 2.52 -15.46
CA ALA A 137 5.11 2.29 -14.30
C ALA A 137 5.95 2.19 -13.03
N TRP A 138 5.66 3.02 -12.05
CA TRP A 138 6.17 2.80 -10.70
C TRP A 138 5.32 1.77 -9.98
N VAL A 139 5.99 0.89 -9.25
CA VAL A 139 5.35 -0.12 -8.42
C VAL A 139 5.84 0.02 -6.99
N VAL A 140 4.89 0.10 -6.05
CA VAL A 140 5.14 0.20 -4.61
C VAL A 140 4.40 -0.95 -3.92
N GLN A 141 5.14 -1.90 -3.39
CA GLN A 141 4.59 -3.06 -2.68
C GLN A 141 4.61 -2.80 -1.18
N PHE A 142 3.44 -2.85 -0.56
CA PHE A 142 3.29 -2.69 0.87
C PHE A 142 3.33 -4.03 1.61
N ARG A 143 3.67 -3.98 2.90
CA ARG A 143 3.59 -5.13 3.80
C ARG A 143 2.67 -4.89 4.99
N GLY A 144 1.85 -5.89 5.27
CA GLY A 144 0.88 -5.96 6.35
C GLY A 144 -0.45 -5.31 5.98
N GLU A 145 -1.22 -5.01 7.03
CA GLU A 145 -2.52 -4.36 6.92
C GLU A 145 -2.36 -2.85 6.65
N ILE A 146 -2.95 -2.39 5.55
CA ILE A 146 -2.93 -0.99 5.11
C ILE A 146 -4.38 -0.46 5.08
N PRO A 147 -4.70 0.58 5.87
CA PRO A 147 -6.04 1.15 5.88
C PRO A 147 -6.29 1.97 4.60
N MET A 148 -7.31 1.58 3.85
CA MET A 148 -7.80 2.28 2.66
C MET A 148 -9.02 3.13 3.06
N LEU A 149 -8.75 4.23 3.79
CA LEU A 149 -9.78 5.03 4.48
C LEU A 149 -10.90 5.54 3.56
N LEU A 150 -10.58 5.90 2.31
CA LEU A 150 -11.57 6.35 1.32
C LEU A 150 -12.58 5.25 0.94
N SER A 151 -12.16 3.98 0.99
CA SER A 151 -13.03 2.82 0.73
C SER A 151 -13.68 2.23 1.99
N GLY A 152 -13.24 2.64 3.19
CA GLY A 152 -13.67 2.03 4.44
C GLY A 152 -13.17 0.59 4.60
N GLU A 153 -11.97 0.28 4.11
CA GLU A 153 -11.42 -1.07 4.08
C GLU A 153 -9.99 -1.12 4.64
N VAL A 154 -9.53 -2.31 4.99
CA VAL A 154 -8.13 -2.63 5.31
C VAL A 154 -7.67 -3.70 4.35
N TRP A 155 -6.63 -3.39 3.58
CA TRP A 155 -6.10 -4.27 2.56
C TRP A 155 -4.82 -4.92 3.08
N THR A 156 -4.66 -6.21 2.86
CA THR A 156 -3.43 -6.93 3.23
C THR A 156 -2.47 -6.92 2.04
N ASP A 157 -1.23 -6.47 2.28
CA ASP A 157 -0.15 -6.41 1.29
C ASP A 157 -0.58 -5.75 -0.05
N PRO A 158 -1.27 -4.59 -0.05
CA PRO A 158 -1.69 -3.98 -1.31
C PRO A 158 -0.48 -3.48 -2.12
N ILE A 159 -0.73 -3.22 -3.40
CA ILE A 159 0.26 -2.66 -4.30
C ILE A 159 -0.28 -1.36 -4.86
N CYS A 160 0.50 -0.28 -4.77
CA CYS A 160 0.23 0.97 -5.48
C CYS A 160 1.02 0.99 -6.78
N LEU A 161 0.35 1.32 -7.87
CA LEU A 161 0.89 1.50 -9.20
C LEU A 161 0.74 2.97 -9.58
N VAL A 162 1.79 3.59 -10.14
CA VAL A 162 1.68 4.94 -10.69
C VAL A 162 2.08 4.90 -12.16
N ILE A 163 1.12 5.20 -13.04
CA ILE A 163 1.28 5.20 -14.50
C ILE A 163 0.75 6.55 -15.00
N GLY A 164 1.52 7.25 -15.84
CA GLY A 164 1.14 8.59 -16.30
C GLY A 164 0.96 9.62 -15.17
N GLY A 165 1.52 9.37 -13.98
CA GLY A 165 1.35 10.21 -12.79
C GLY A 165 0.08 9.96 -11.98
N GLU A 166 -0.75 8.99 -12.37
CA GLU A 166 -1.99 8.65 -11.65
C GLU A 166 -1.78 7.39 -10.77
N PRO A 167 -2.07 7.46 -9.46
CA PRO A 167 -1.98 6.30 -8.58
C PRO A 167 -3.22 5.39 -8.69
N GLY A 168 -2.99 4.08 -8.71
CA GLY A 168 -4.01 3.05 -8.61
C GLY A 168 -3.58 1.93 -7.66
N TYR A 169 -4.52 1.40 -6.87
CA TYR A 169 -4.23 0.32 -5.92
C TYR A 169 -4.78 -1.02 -6.40
N VAL A 170 -4.01 -2.08 -6.14
CA VAL A 170 -4.39 -3.47 -6.38
C VAL A 170 -4.30 -4.23 -5.06
N GLY A 171 -5.40 -4.87 -4.66
CA GLY A 171 -5.44 -5.75 -3.49
C GLY A 171 -4.85 -7.11 -3.86
N THR A 172 -3.84 -7.57 -3.14
CA THR A 172 -3.20 -8.88 -3.40
C THR A 172 -3.51 -9.91 -2.31
N GLY A 173 -3.79 -9.45 -1.09
CA GLY A 173 -4.24 -10.27 0.03
C GLY A 173 -5.67 -9.97 0.46
N PRO A 174 -6.15 -10.63 1.54
CA PRO A 174 -7.49 -10.42 2.05
C PRO A 174 -7.80 -8.94 2.33
N VAL A 175 -9.04 -8.56 2.04
CA VAL A 175 -9.56 -7.22 2.28
C VAL A 175 -10.66 -7.30 3.33
N ARG A 176 -10.52 -6.50 4.39
CA ARG A 176 -11.48 -6.41 5.49
C ARG A 176 -12.27 -5.11 5.39
N ASN A 177 -13.59 -5.21 5.33
CA ASN A 177 -14.47 -4.05 5.44
C ASN A 177 -14.50 -3.56 6.90
N LEU A 178 -14.20 -2.27 7.13
CA LEU A 178 -14.07 -1.70 8.48
C LEU A 178 -15.41 -1.55 9.21
N THR A 179 -16.52 -1.44 8.46
CA THR A 179 -17.86 -1.27 9.05
C THR A 179 -18.47 -2.60 9.48
N THR A 180 -18.36 -3.62 8.63
CA THR A 180 -19.00 -4.92 8.83
C THR A 180 -18.08 -5.99 9.39
N GLY A 181 -16.76 -5.78 9.31
CA GLY A 181 -15.75 -6.80 9.61
C GLY A 181 -15.66 -7.92 8.57
N ALA A 182 -16.46 -7.87 7.50
CA ALA A 182 -16.47 -8.89 6.46
C ALA A 182 -15.12 -8.96 5.75
N LEU A 183 -14.64 -10.18 5.54
CA LEU A 183 -13.45 -10.46 4.74
C LEU A 183 -13.87 -10.87 3.34
N HIS A 184 -13.22 -10.30 2.34
CA HIS A 184 -13.28 -10.81 0.97
C HIS A 184 -11.87 -11.10 0.45
N THR A 185 -11.80 -12.11 -0.41
CA THR A 185 -10.56 -12.47 -1.09
C THR A 185 -10.57 -11.80 -2.47
N PRO A 186 -9.50 -11.10 -2.86
CA PRO A 186 -9.36 -10.59 -4.22
C PRO A 186 -9.45 -11.72 -5.25
N GLU A 187 -9.80 -11.36 -6.48
CA GLU A 187 -9.74 -12.31 -7.59
C GLU A 187 -8.31 -12.85 -7.77
N PRO A 188 -8.13 -14.16 -8.03
CA PRO A 188 -6.81 -14.70 -8.27
C PRO A 188 -6.14 -14.05 -9.49
N PRO A 189 -4.80 -13.91 -9.48
CA PRO A 189 -4.08 -13.36 -10.61
C PRO A 189 -4.16 -14.30 -11.83
N ALA A 190 -4.10 -13.74 -13.03
CA ALA A 190 -4.08 -14.51 -14.27
C ALA A 190 -2.79 -15.35 -14.40
N SER A 191 -1.69 -14.88 -13.82
CA SER A 191 -0.42 -15.60 -13.73
C SER A 191 0.35 -15.13 -12.49
N PRO A 192 1.11 -16.02 -11.83
CA PRO A 192 1.96 -15.61 -10.73
C PRO A 192 3.12 -14.73 -11.25
N PRO A 193 3.57 -13.73 -10.48
CA PRO A 193 4.79 -12.98 -10.79
C PRO A 193 6.00 -13.92 -10.89
N ASP A 194 6.89 -13.66 -11.85
CA ASP A 194 8.13 -14.42 -12.06
C ASP A 194 9.38 -13.65 -11.62
N ARG A 195 9.21 -12.39 -11.20
CA ARG A 195 10.27 -11.48 -10.73
C ARG A 195 9.85 -10.73 -9.49
N ALA A 196 10.84 -10.34 -8.70
CA ALA A 196 10.66 -9.40 -7.61
C ALA A 196 11.32 -8.05 -7.92
N LEU A 197 10.72 -6.99 -7.39
CA LEU A 197 11.34 -5.67 -7.32
C LEU A 197 12.43 -5.64 -6.23
N PRO A 198 13.41 -4.74 -6.34
CA PRO A 198 14.37 -4.53 -5.27
C PRO A 198 13.69 -4.01 -4.00
N THR A 199 14.28 -4.33 -2.84
CA THR A 199 13.95 -3.64 -1.58
C THR A 199 14.47 -2.21 -1.62
N LEU A 200 13.91 -1.34 -0.79
CA LEU A 200 14.46 0.01 -0.63
C LEU A 200 15.88 -0.06 -0.06
N ALA A 201 16.79 0.72 -0.65
CA ALA A 201 18.10 0.98 -0.09
C ALA A 201 17.94 1.84 1.19
N PRO A 202 18.88 1.77 2.14
CA PRO A 202 18.86 2.63 3.32
C PRO A 202 18.87 4.14 2.97
#